data_AF-A0A2T9Y5I5-F1
#
_entry.id   AF-A0A2T9Y5I5-F1
#
_cell.length_a   1.000
_cell.length_b   1.000
_cell.length_c   1.000
_cell.angle_alpha   90.00
_cell.angle_beta   90.00
_cell.angle_gamma   90.00
#
_symmetry.space_group_name_H-M   'P 1'
#
loop_
_entity.id
_entity.type
_entity.pdbx_description
1 polymer ?
#
loop_
_entity_poly.entity_id
_entity_poly.type
_entity_poly.pdbx_seq_one_letter_code
_entity_poly.pdbx_strand_id
1 'polypeptide(L)'
;MANVHKINEQGLPVKKSPNSFLSRVIQSKGNEYVQVILKNAGAKPGDTIFIAERLESITATNTTLGRARLFLGKMFKKLGVIKYDSEFNFLWVEKFPLFTVSSSDSGVLETTHHPFTAPDTNFLQKDVIKNMGEEEISKIGGLHYDLVLNDVELGGGSIRIHDSNLQSYILSDLLKIPEESRKSLDHLVSALGHGCPPHGGIALGLDRLVLILCESSTLRDVIAFPKNPDGKDLLFKAPSLESKEKLEVYHMKCINESD
;
A
#
# COMPACT_ATOMS: atom_id res chain seq x y z
N MET A 1 12.50 -9.72 13.19
CA MET A 1 11.88 -10.77 14.04
C MET A 1 11.04 -10.08 15.12
N ALA A 2 9.94 -10.70 15.58
CA ALA A 2 9.12 -10.17 16.67
C ALA A 2 9.29 -11.00 17.95
N ASN A 3 9.35 -10.35 19.11
CA ASN A 3 9.49 -10.92 20.44
C ASN A 3 8.28 -10.52 21.31
N VAL A 4 7.89 -11.38 22.25
CA VAL A 4 6.73 -11.16 23.13
C VAL A 4 7.17 -11.25 24.59
N HIS A 5 6.81 -10.25 25.38
CA HIS A 5 7.23 -10.09 26.77
C HIS A 5 6.04 -9.83 27.68
N LYS A 6 5.91 -10.61 28.78
CA LYS A 6 4.98 -10.30 29.86
C LYS A 6 5.66 -9.34 30.84
N ILE A 7 4.95 -8.33 31.33
CA ILE A 7 5.50 -7.35 32.27
C ILE A 7 5.18 -7.76 33.72
N ASN A 8 6.20 -7.81 34.57
CA ASN A 8 6.06 -8.12 35.99
C ASN A 8 5.63 -6.89 36.81
N GLU A 9 5.44 -7.08 38.12
CA GLU A 9 5.04 -6.03 39.07
C GLU A 9 6.06 -4.89 39.17
N GLN A 10 7.33 -5.17 38.88
CA GLN A 10 8.40 -4.18 38.86
C GLN A 10 8.49 -3.41 37.52
N GLY A 11 7.53 -3.62 36.60
CA GLY A 11 7.53 -2.96 35.29
C GLY A 11 8.66 -3.43 34.38
N LEU A 12 9.12 -4.68 34.52
CA LEU A 12 10.19 -5.29 33.72
C LEU A 12 9.69 -6.53 32.98
N PRO A 13 10.29 -6.89 31.83
CA PRO A 13 9.92 -8.09 31.11
C PRO A 13 10.29 -9.35 31.92
N VAL A 14 9.31 -10.22 32.13
CA VAL A 14 9.51 -11.59 32.65
C VAL A 14 10.39 -12.32 31.64
N LYS A 15 11.63 -12.66 32.03
CA LYS A 15 12.67 -13.25 31.16
C LYS A 15 12.08 -14.26 30.17
N LYS A 16 12.03 -13.88 28.89
CA LYS A 16 11.81 -14.80 27.77
C LYS A 16 12.79 -14.47 26.64
N SER A 17 13.54 -15.50 26.24
CA SER A 17 14.66 -15.52 25.29
C SER A 17 15.85 -14.61 25.65
N PRO A 18 17.04 -15.19 25.96
CA PRO A 18 18.29 -14.43 26.14
C PRO A 18 18.65 -13.52 24.96
N ASN A 19 18.16 -13.87 23.75
CA ASN A 19 18.44 -13.15 22.51
C ASN A 19 17.34 -12.15 22.13
N SER A 20 16.35 -11.91 23.00
CA SER A 20 15.30 -10.93 22.70
C SER A 20 15.84 -9.49 22.62
N PHE A 21 15.14 -8.62 21.90
CA PHE A 21 15.50 -7.20 21.80
C PHE A 21 15.65 -6.55 23.18
N LEU A 22 14.67 -6.72 24.08
CA LEU A 22 14.74 -6.14 25.43
C LEU A 22 15.90 -6.72 26.25
N SER A 23 16.23 -8.01 26.10
CA SER A 23 17.39 -8.59 26.77
C SER A 23 18.71 -7.98 26.28
N ARG A 24 18.86 -7.75 24.97
CA ARG A 24 20.03 -7.06 24.39
C ARG A 24 20.11 -5.60 24.85
N VAL A 25 18.98 -4.91 24.96
CA VAL A 25 18.92 -3.53 25.47
C VAL A 25 19.30 -3.47 26.96
N ILE A 26 18.83 -4.41 27.79
CA ILE A 26 19.22 -4.49 29.21
C ILE A 26 20.74 -4.69 29.34
N GLN A 27 21.31 -5.61 28.55
CA GLN A 27 22.75 -5.90 28.59
C GLN A 27 23.60 -4.70 28.14
N SER A 28 23.12 -3.93 27.17
CA SER A 28 23.89 -2.81 26.57
C SER A 28 23.65 -1.46 27.25
N LYS A 29 22.43 -1.19 27.73
CA LYS A 29 21.99 0.13 28.23
C LYS A 29 21.36 0.10 29.64
N GLY A 30 21.24 -1.07 30.25
CA GLY A 30 20.66 -1.23 31.58
C GLY A 30 19.14 -1.22 31.64
N ASN A 31 18.61 -1.48 32.84
CA ASN A 31 17.17 -1.61 33.08
C ASN A 31 16.41 -0.29 32.92
N GLU A 32 17.03 0.85 33.24
CA GLU A 32 16.41 2.18 33.15
C GLU A 32 15.94 2.48 31.72
N TYR A 33 16.75 2.11 30.71
CA TYR A 33 16.39 2.32 29.32
C TYR A 33 15.18 1.48 28.89
N VAL A 34 15.08 0.23 29.38
CA VAL A 34 13.89 -0.59 29.14
C VAL A 34 12.67 0.01 29.81
N GLN A 35 12.78 0.54 31.04
CA GLN A 35 11.65 1.20 31.68
C GLN A 35 11.16 2.42 30.88
N VAL A 36 12.06 3.19 30.25
CA VAL A 36 11.67 4.27 29.34
C VAL A 36 10.89 3.73 28.13
N ILE A 37 11.35 2.65 27.50
CA ILE A 37 10.64 2.01 26.38
C ILE A 37 9.23 1.58 26.81
N LEU A 38 9.13 0.88 27.93
CA LEU A 38 7.86 0.35 28.45
C LEU A 38 6.89 1.47 28.83
N LYS A 39 7.41 2.55 29.45
CA LYS A 39 6.65 3.75 29.79
C LYS A 39 6.12 4.45 28.53
N ASN A 40 6.95 4.61 27.50
CA ASN A 40 6.54 5.21 26.23
C ASN A 40 5.52 4.34 25.48
N ALA A 41 5.58 3.01 25.66
CA ALA A 41 4.56 2.09 25.16
C ALA A 41 3.26 2.10 25.99
N GLY A 42 3.20 2.85 27.10
CA GLY A 42 2.05 2.90 28.00
C GLY A 42 1.79 1.61 28.78
N ALA A 43 2.78 0.73 28.89
CA ALA A 43 2.61 -0.59 29.47
C ALA A 43 2.53 -0.56 31.00
N LYS A 44 1.68 -1.42 31.55
CA LYS A 44 1.45 -1.58 32.99
C LYS A 44 1.83 -3.00 33.44
N PRO A 45 2.08 -3.20 34.74
CA PRO A 45 2.20 -4.54 35.30
C PRO A 45 1.03 -5.44 34.91
N GLY A 46 1.32 -6.67 34.48
CA GLY A 46 0.34 -7.62 33.98
C GLY A 46 0.13 -7.60 32.46
N ASP A 47 0.53 -6.52 31.78
CA ASP A 47 0.42 -6.42 30.33
C ASP A 47 1.37 -7.37 29.60
N THR A 48 1.04 -7.66 28.34
CA THR A 48 1.92 -8.35 27.40
C THR A 48 2.25 -7.42 26.25
N ILE A 49 3.55 -7.22 26.00
CA ILE A 49 4.05 -6.33 24.95
C ILE A 49 4.67 -7.16 23.84
N PHE A 50 4.33 -6.77 22.61
CA PHE A 50 4.92 -7.30 21.38
C PHE A 50 5.91 -6.27 20.83
N ILE A 51 7.13 -6.69 20.55
CA ILE A 51 8.20 -5.82 20.05
C ILE A 51 8.77 -6.42 18.77
N ALA A 52 8.87 -5.62 17.72
CA ALA A 52 9.53 -6.02 16.48
C ALA A 52 10.52 -4.93 16.06
N GLU A 53 11.69 -5.36 15.62
CA GLU A 53 12.65 -4.49 14.94
C GLU A 53 12.18 -4.31 13.48
N ARG A 54 12.32 -3.09 12.97
CA ARG A 54 12.06 -2.72 11.57
C ARG A 54 13.21 -1.90 11.03
N LEU A 55 13.31 -1.88 9.70
CA LEU A 55 14.12 -0.88 9.02
C LEU A 55 13.58 0.52 9.32
N GLU A 56 14.48 1.49 9.33
CA GLU A 56 14.12 2.91 9.43
C GLU A 56 13.33 3.34 8.20
N SER A 57 13.73 2.84 7.02
CA SER A 57 13.02 3.06 5.77
C SER A 57 11.57 2.57 5.82
N ILE A 58 10.69 3.35 5.19
CA ILE A 58 9.28 2.97 5.01
C ILE A 58 9.26 1.83 3.98
N THR A 59 8.55 0.75 4.32
CA THR A 59 8.30 -0.35 3.38
C THR A 59 6.82 -0.36 3.04
N ALA A 60 6.47 -0.69 1.79
CA ALA A 60 5.09 -0.74 1.32
C ALA A 60 4.26 -1.89 1.94
N THR A 61 4.83 -2.66 2.87
CA THR A 61 4.19 -3.87 3.41
C THR A 61 3.75 -3.69 4.86
N ASN A 62 2.66 -4.38 5.22
CA ASN A 62 2.21 -4.46 6.60
C ASN A 62 3.33 -4.96 7.51
N THR A 63 3.68 -4.14 8.49
CA THR A 63 4.68 -4.48 9.51
C THR A 63 4.25 -5.73 10.28
N THR A 64 5.24 -6.44 10.83
CA THR A 64 4.98 -7.63 11.67
C THR A 64 4.00 -7.32 12.81
N LEU A 65 4.14 -6.15 13.46
CA LEU A 65 3.24 -5.71 14.52
C LEU A 65 1.86 -5.34 14.00
N GLY A 66 1.75 -4.75 12.80
CA GLY A 66 0.45 -4.49 12.16
C GLY A 66 -0.35 -5.78 11.94
N ARG A 67 0.29 -6.83 11.42
CA ARG A 67 -0.33 -8.16 11.23
C ARG A 67 -0.75 -8.78 12.56
N ALA A 68 0.14 -8.74 13.56
CA ALA A 68 -0.16 -9.24 14.90
C ALA A 68 -1.34 -8.49 15.54
N ARG A 69 -1.41 -7.17 15.41
CA ARG A 69 -2.50 -6.33 15.91
C ARG A 69 -3.84 -6.72 15.29
N LEU A 70 -3.89 -6.90 13.97
CA LEU A 70 -5.12 -7.31 13.28
C LEU A 70 -5.58 -8.70 13.70
N PHE A 71 -4.65 -9.66 13.80
CA PHE A 71 -4.94 -11.01 14.27
C PHE A 71 -5.50 -11.02 15.70
N LEU A 72 -4.82 -10.35 16.63
CA LEU A 72 -5.26 -10.25 18.03
C LEU A 72 -6.60 -9.53 18.15
N GLY A 73 -6.82 -8.45 17.39
CA GLY A 73 -8.09 -7.74 17.36
C GLY A 73 -9.26 -8.65 16.93
N LYS A 74 -9.09 -9.41 15.84
CA LYS A 74 -10.11 -10.37 15.36
C LYS A 74 -10.38 -11.46 16.39
N MET A 75 -9.34 -11.98 17.03
CA MET A 75 -9.45 -12.98 18.10
C MET A 75 -10.18 -12.43 19.34
N PHE A 76 -9.80 -11.25 19.83
CA PHE A 76 -10.42 -10.63 21.01
C PHE A 76 -11.87 -10.24 20.77
N LYS A 77 -12.22 -9.80 19.55
CA LYS A 77 -13.62 -9.56 19.16
C LYS A 77 -14.43 -10.84 19.24
N LYS A 78 -13.91 -11.95 18.68
CA LYS A 78 -14.57 -13.28 18.71
C LYS A 78 -14.76 -13.81 20.14
N LEU A 79 -13.83 -13.51 21.04
CA LEU A 79 -13.92 -13.88 22.46
C LEU A 79 -14.80 -12.92 23.28
N GLY A 80 -15.31 -11.84 22.69
CA GLY A 80 -16.12 -10.83 23.39
C GLY A 80 -15.34 -9.94 24.37
N VAL A 81 -14.00 -9.95 24.29
CA VAL A 81 -13.11 -9.14 25.15
C VAL A 81 -13.13 -7.68 24.72
N ILE A 82 -13.26 -7.43 23.42
CA ILE A 82 -13.40 -6.09 22.85
C ILE A 82 -14.71 -5.96 22.09
N LYS A 83 -15.32 -4.77 22.15
CA LYS A 83 -16.46 -4.36 21.34
C LYS A 83 -16.04 -3.14 20.53
N TYR A 84 -16.56 -3.02 19.32
CA TYR A 84 -16.38 -1.80 18.51
C TYR A 84 -17.56 -0.88 18.75
N ASP A 85 -17.29 0.43 18.77
CA ASP A 85 -18.31 1.45 19.02
C ASP A 85 -19.28 1.60 17.84
N SER A 86 -18.82 1.26 16.63
CA SER A 86 -19.60 1.22 15.40
C SER A 86 -19.29 -0.05 14.62
N GLU A 87 -20.29 -0.54 13.90
CA GLU A 87 -20.15 -1.61 12.91
C GLU A 87 -19.32 -1.14 11.70
N PHE A 88 -19.45 0.14 11.31
CA PHE A 88 -18.73 0.75 10.20
C PHE A 88 -17.84 1.90 10.70
N ASN A 89 -16.54 1.75 10.52
CA ASN A 89 -15.52 2.72 10.91
C ASN A 89 -14.78 3.18 9.65
N PHE A 90 -15.19 4.34 9.13
CA PHE A 90 -14.57 4.96 7.96
C PHE A 90 -13.42 5.88 8.38
N LEU A 91 -12.36 5.91 7.58
CA LEU A 91 -11.31 6.92 7.67
C LEU A 91 -10.71 7.20 6.29
N TRP A 92 -10.10 8.38 6.17
CA TRP A 92 -9.22 8.72 5.06
C TRP A 92 -7.77 8.53 5.49
N VAL A 93 -6.99 7.86 4.65
CA VAL A 93 -5.53 7.89 4.71
C VAL A 93 -5.06 8.85 3.64
N GLU A 94 -4.22 9.81 4.02
CA GLU A 94 -3.70 10.87 3.16
C GLU A 94 -2.20 11.04 3.41
N LYS A 95 -1.55 11.94 2.65
CA LYS A 95 -0.13 12.32 2.84
C LYS A 95 0.83 11.16 2.70
N PHE A 96 0.52 10.25 1.80
CA PHE A 96 1.45 9.22 1.37
C PHE A 96 2.68 9.85 0.70
N PRO A 97 3.88 9.27 0.87
CA PRO A 97 5.03 9.62 0.04
C PRO A 97 4.67 9.45 -1.44
N LEU A 98 5.05 10.38 -2.32
CA LEU A 98 4.80 10.25 -3.76
C LEU A 98 5.82 9.32 -4.43
N PHE A 99 7.05 9.37 -3.96
CA PHE A 99 8.18 8.62 -4.51
C PHE A 99 8.83 7.74 -3.45
N THR A 100 9.32 6.59 -3.87
CA THR A 100 10.18 5.69 -3.07
C THR A 100 11.45 5.40 -3.82
N VAL A 101 12.57 5.25 -3.10
CA VAL A 101 13.82 4.76 -3.71
C VAL A 101 13.65 3.29 -4.03
N SER A 102 13.93 2.92 -5.28
CA SER A 102 13.85 1.54 -5.74
C SER A 102 14.75 0.64 -4.90
N SER A 103 14.23 -0.53 -4.55
CA SER A 103 14.98 -1.53 -3.79
C SER A 103 15.93 -2.36 -4.66
N SER A 104 15.73 -2.37 -5.98
CA SER A 104 16.55 -3.14 -6.93
C SER A 104 17.67 -2.32 -7.56
N ASP A 105 17.44 -1.03 -7.84
CA ASP A 105 18.41 -0.16 -8.51
C ASP A 105 18.64 1.12 -7.70
N SER A 106 19.85 1.24 -7.12
CA SER A 106 20.24 2.43 -6.36
C SER A 106 20.20 3.68 -7.25
N GLY A 107 19.42 4.70 -6.85
CA GLY A 107 19.30 5.96 -7.57
C GLY A 107 18.18 6.01 -8.62
N VAL A 108 17.25 5.06 -8.59
CA VAL A 108 16.00 5.10 -9.36
C VAL A 108 14.83 5.30 -8.40
N LEU A 109 13.96 6.26 -8.71
CA LEU A 109 12.73 6.50 -7.96
C LEU A 109 11.56 5.76 -8.61
N GLU A 110 10.68 5.23 -7.77
CA GLU A 110 9.40 4.62 -8.15
C GLU A 110 8.24 5.43 -7.57
N THR A 111 7.07 5.36 -8.21
CA THR A 111 5.87 6.03 -7.69
C THR A 111 5.08 5.09 -6.77
N THR A 112 4.58 5.62 -5.67
CA THR A 112 3.77 4.84 -4.71
C THR A 112 2.33 4.57 -5.15
N HIS A 113 1.82 5.37 -6.09
CA HIS A 113 0.47 5.24 -6.62
C HIS A 113 0.48 5.15 -8.15
N HIS A 114 0.40 6.28 -8.85
CA HIS A 114 0.50 6.33 -10.31
C HIS A 114 1.38 7.54 -10.69
N PRO A 115 2.18 7.47 -11.77
CA PRO A 115 3.00 8.59 -12.24
C PRO A 115 2.27 9.88 -12.64
N PHE A 116 0.92 9.91 -12.62
CA PHE A 116 0.14 11.11 -12.88
C PHE A 116 -0.35 11.79 -11.59
N THR A 117 -0.05 11.22 -10.42
CA THR A 117 -0.41 11.81 -9.13
C THR A 117 0.37 13.10 -8.90
N ALA A 118 -0.35 14.18 -8.58
CA ALA A 118 0.28 15.45 -8.25
C ALA A 118 1.09 15.36 -6.96
N PRO A 119 2.29 15.97 -6.91
CA PRO A 119 2.96 16.20 -5.63
C PRO A 119 2.18 17.21 -4.79
N ASP A 120 2.53 17.29 -3.50
CA ASP A 120 2.01 18.31 -2.60
C ASP A 120 2.11 19.71 -3.25
N THR A 121 1.14 20.57 -2.94
CA THR A 121 0.98 21.92 -3.49
C THR A 121 2.27 22.75 -3.51
N ASN A 122 3.18 22.54 -2.55
CA ASN A 122 4.46 23.24 -2.49
C ASN A 122 5.47 22.83 -3.58
N PHE A 123 5.21 21.73 -4.28
CA PHE A 123 6.11 21.09 -5.26
C PHE A 123 5.47 20.97 -6.65
N LEU A 124 4.41 21.73 -6.94
CA LEU A 124 3.73 21.70 -8.25
C LEU A 124 4.54 22.34 -9.39
N GLN A 125 5.71 22.92 -9.09
CA GLN A 125 6.60 23.48 -10.09
C GLN A 125 7.83 22.59 -10.27
N LYS A 126 8.12 22.23 -11.52
CA LYS A 126 9.28 21.43 -11.91
C LYS A 126 10.59 21.94 -11.27
N ASP A 127 10.82 23.26 -11.31
CA ASP A 127 12.07 23.86 -10.85
C ASP A 127 12.29 23.72 -9.33
N VAL A 128 11.22 23.55 -8.55
CA VAL A 128 11.32 23.26 -7.12
C VAL A 128 11.88 21.86 -6.90
N ILE A 129 11.36 20.86 -7.61
CA ILE A 129 11.78 19.46 -7.47
C ILE A 129 13.17 19.23 -8.08
N LYS A 130 13.47 19.91 -9.20
CA LYS A 130 14.71 19.71 -9.95
C LYS A 130 15.98 19.97 -9.16
N ASN A 131 15.91 20.82 -8.14
CA ASN A 131 17.05 21.19 -7.31
C ASN A 131 17.22 20.33 -6.05
N MET A 132 16.38 19.30 -5.86
CA MET A 132 16.36 18.45 -4.67
C MET A 132 17.17 17.17 -4.87
N GLY A 133 17.78 16.67 -3.79
CA GLY A 133 18.37 15.33 -3.76
C GLY A 133 17.33 14.22 -3.64
N GLU A 134 17.71 12.98 -3.95
CA GLU A 134 16.81 11.81 -3.91
C GLU A 134 16.13 11.60 -2.54
N GLU A 135 16.88 11.81 -1.45
CA GLU A 135 16.34 11.69 -0.09
C GLU A 135 15.25 12.75 0.19
N GLU A 136 15.45 13.98 -0.29
CA GLU A 136 14.46 15.05 -0.16
C GLU A 136 13.22 14.77 -1.01
N ILE A 137 13.42 14.27 -2.24
CA ILE A 137 12.33 13.88 -3.15
C ILE A 137 11.49 12.75 -2.53
N SER A 138 12.12 11.79 -1.85
CA SER A 138 11.39 10.70 -1.15
C SER A 138 10.48 11.18 -0.01
N LYS A 139 10.68 12.41 0.48
CA LYS A 139 9.85 13.04 1.52
C LYS A 139 8.71 13.87 0.93
N ILE A 140 8.66 14.05 -0.39
CA ILE A 140 7.56 14.75 -1.06
C ILE A 140 6.29 13.90 -0.93
N GLY A 141 5.26 14.47 -0.30
CA GLY A 141 3.94 13.86 -0.25
C GLY A 141 3.24 13.92 -1.60
N GLY A 142 2.44 12.91 -1.92
CA GLY A 142 1.53 12.93 -3.06
C GLY A 142 0.13 13.38 -2.61
N LEU A 143 -0.57 14.08 -3.49
CA LEU A 143 -1.99 14.42 -3.30
C LEU A 143 -2.89 13.23 -3.67
N HIS A 144 -2.62 12.07 -3.07
CA HIS A 144 -3.47 10.88 -3.15
C HIS A 144 -4.00 10.48 -1.78
N TYR A 145 -5.13 9.78 -1.81
CA TYR A 145 -5.95 9.51 -0.65
C TYR A 145 -6.69 8.20 -0.82
N ASP A 146 -6.79 7.43 0.27
CA ASP A 146 -7.50 6.16 0.31
C ASP A 146 -8.65 6.24 1.33
N LEU A 147 -9.83 5.77 0.91
CA LEU A 147 -10.96 5.55 1.78
C LEU A 147 -10.88 4.13 2.36
N VAL A 148 -10.82 4.02 3.68
CA VAL A 148 -10.71 2.75 4.39
C VAL A 148 -11.96 2.53 5.24
N LEU A 149 -12.48 1.30 5.23
CA LEU A 149 -13.57 0.83 6.10
C LEU A 149 -13.12 -0.41 6.89
N ASN A 150 -13.13 -0.33 8.22
CA ASN A 150 -12.91 -1.43 9.18
C ASN A 150 -11.56 -2.20 9.12
N ASP A 151 -10.74 -2.00 8.08
CA ASP A 151 -9.39 -2.55 7.79
C ASP A 151 -9.21 -2.80 6.27
N VAL A 152 -10.25 -2.56 5.47
CA VAL A 152 -10.27 -2.76 4.02
C VAL A 152 -10.21 -1.42 3.30
N GLU A 153 -9.29 -1.29 2.34
CA GLU A 153 -9.29 -0.21 1.36
C GLU A 153 -10.53 -0.36 0.45
N LEU A 154 -11.47 0.58 0.58
CA LEU A 154 -12.65 0.65 -0.26
C LEU A 154 -12.35 1.29 -1.61
N GLY A 155 -11.38 2.19 -1.66
CA GLY A 155 -11.01 2.85 -2.89
C GLY A 155 -9.97 3.92 -2.65
N GLY A 156 -9.37 4.36 -3.75
CA GLY A 156 -8.27 5.31 -3.75
C GLY A 156 -8.43 6.32 -4.87
N GLY A 157 -7.83 7.49 -4.69
CA GLY A 157 -7.91 8.59 -5.61
C GLY A 157 -6.71 9.50 -5.52
N SER A 158 -6.58 10.38 -6.50
CA SER A 158 -5.57 11.43 -6.43
C SER A 158 -5.98 12.67 -7.21
N ILE A 159 -5.39 13.79 -6.80
CA ILE A 159 -5.23 14.95 -7.66
C ILE A 159 -4.19 14.62 -8.71
N ARG A 160 -4.41 15.07 -9.94
CA ARG A 160 -3.57 14.78 -11.10
C ARG A 160 -2.70 15.97 -11.46
N ILE A 161 -1.54 15.66 -12.02
CA ILE A 161 -0.68 16.66 -12.64
C ILE A 161 -1.40 17.17 -13.90
N HIS A 162 -1.59 18.47 -13.96
CA HIS A 162 -2.22 19.15 -15.11
C HIS A 162 -1.21 20.04 -15.87
N ASP A 163 0.04 20.11 -15.40
CA ASP A 163 1.14 20.82 -16.09
C ASP A 163 1.98 19.83 -16.91
N SER A 164 2.06 20.07 -18.22
CA SER A 164 2.77 19.20 -19.17
C SER A 164 4.28 19.15 -18.88
N ASN A 165 4.89 20.26 -18.44
CA ASN A 165 6.33 20.33 -18.19
C ASN A 165 6.73 19.50 -16.96
N LEU A 166 5.96 19.60 -15.88
CA LEU A 166 6.12 18.81 -14.67
C LEU A 166 5.89 17.32 -14.96
N GLN A 167 4.80 16.97 -15.67
CA GLN A 167 4.51 15.58 -15.99
C GLN A 167 5.63 14.96 -16.84
N SER A 168 6.12 15.69 -17.84
CA SER A 168 7.25 15.25 -18.66
C SER A 168 8.47 14.99 -17.81
N TYR A 169 8.85 15.95 -16.96
CA TYR A 169 10.01 15.83 -16.07
C TYR A 169 9.92 14.64 -15.11
N ILE A 170 8.75 14.40 -14.52
CA ILE A 170 8.54 13.24 -13.65
C ILE A 170 8.76 11.93 -14.42
N LEU A 171 8.18 11.79 -15.62
CA LEU A 171 8.30 10.57 -16.41
C LEU A 171 9.72 10.35 -16.93
N SER A 172 10.38 11.38 -17.46
CA SER A 172 11.69 11.26 -18.11
C SER A 172 12.87 11.33 -17.14
N ASP A 173 12.89 12.31 -16.25
CA ASP A 173 14.08 12.64 -15.46
C ASP A 173 14.06 11.97 -14.09
N LEU A 174 12.91 11.98 -13.40
CA LEU A 174 12.78 11.37 -12.07
C LEU A 174 12.61 9.85 -12.14
N LEU A 175 11.61 9.39 -12.90
CA LEU A 175 11.27 7.97 -13.02
C LEU A 175 12.09 7.25 -14.10
N LYS A 176 12.82 8.00 -14.93
CA LYS A 176 13.71 7.46 -15.97
C LYS A 176 13.01 6.45 -16.90
N ILE A 177 11.72 6.67 -17.20
CA ILE A 177 10.92 5.76 -18.01
C ILE A 177 11.49 5.77 -19.45
N PRO A 178 11.77 4.59 -20.05
CA PRO A 178 12.28 4.50 -21.42
C PRO A 178 11.38 5.21 -22.43
N GLU A 179 11.98 5.83 -23.44
CA GLU A 179 11.24 6.58 -24.46
C GLU A 179 10.18 5.73 -25.17
N GLU A 180 10.50 4.48 -25.50
CA GLU A 180 9.55 3.55 -26.14
C GLU A 180 8.29 3.35 -25.31
N SER A 181 8.42 3.23 -23.98
CA SER A 181 7.29 3.12 -23.06
C SER A 181 6.52 4.44 -22.95
N ARG A 182 7.23 5.59 -22.99
CA ARG A 182 6.63 6.94 -22.90
C ARG A 182 5.85 7.32 -24.15
N LYS A 183 6.20 6.82 -25.35
CA LYS A 183 5.47 7.12 -26.61
C LYS A 183 3.98 6.86 -26.51
N SER A 184 3.59 5.81 -25.78
CA SER A 184 2.18 5.51 -25.53
C SER A 184 1.45 6.59 -24.71
N LEU A 185 2.18 7.40 -23.93
CA LEU A 185 1.68 8.46 -23.06
C LEU A 185 1.82 9.88 -23.65
N ASP A 186 2.56 10.05 -24.75
CA ASP A 186 2.83 11.37 -25.34
C ASP A 186 1.55 12.15 -25.69
N HIS A 187 0.52 11.44 -26.16
CA HIS A 187 -0.78 12.05 -26.45
C HIS A 187 -1.41 12.67 -25.19
N LEU A 188 -1.29 12.01 -24.04
CA LEU A 188 -1.81 12.48 -22.76
C LEU A 188 -0.98 13.67 -22.26
N VAL A 189 0.35 13.58 -22.30
CA VAL A 189 1.25 14.68 -21.88
C VAL A 189 1.06 15.92 -22.76
N SER A 190 0.85 15.72 -24.07
CA SER A 190 0.51 16.80 -25.00
C SER A 190 -0.83 17.44 -24.66
N ALA A 191 -1.85 16.64 -24.34
CA ALA A 191 -3.17 17.15 -23.95
C ALA A 191 -3.11 18.05 -22.69
N LEU A 192 -2.21 17.77 -21.75
CA LEU A 192 -2.01 18.63 -20.57
C LEU A 192 -1.64 20.08 -20.96
N GLY A 193 -0.85 20.25 -22.04
CA GLY A 193 -0.39 21.55 -22.53
C GLY A 193 -1.46 22.39 -23.25
N HIS A 194 -2.64 21.82 -23.54
CA HIS A 194 -3.73 22.50 -24.27
C HIS A 194 -4.81 23.07 -23.34
N GLY A 195 -4.42 23.50 -22.14
CA GLY A 195 -5.34 24.10 -21.16
C GLY A 195 -6.07 23.07 -20.29
N CYS A 196 -5.40 21.99 -19.90
CA CYS A 196 -5.97 21.01 -18.98
C CYS A 196 -6.25 21.66 -17.60
N PRO A 197 -7.49 21.61 -17.09
CA PRO A 197 -7.80 22.19 -15.79
C PRO A 197 -7.20 21.33 -14.66
N PRO A 198 -7.00 21.89 -13.45
CA PRO A 198 -6.76 21.10 -12.25
C PRO A 198 -7.87 20.07 -12.08
N HIS A 199 -7.51 18.79 -11.96
CA HIS A 199 -8.45 17.69 -11.90
C HIS A 199 -7.98 16.61 -10.93
N GLY A 200 -8.93 15.80 -10.49
CA GLY A 200 -8.72 14.68 -9.60
C GLY A 200 -9.86 13.69 -9.73
N GLY A 201 -9.68 12.50 -9.15
CA GLY A 201 -10.72 11.49 -9.18
C GLY A 201 -10.45 10.41 -8.15
N ILE A 202 -11.48 9.59 -7.95
CA ILE A 202 -11.47 8.45 -7.03
C ILE A 202 -12.13 7.26 -7.71
N ALA A 203 -11.63 6.07 -7.42
CA ALA A 203 -12.25 4.81 -7.82
C ALA A 203 -12.61 4.00 -6.57
N LEU A 204 -13.85 3.53 -6.50
CA LEU A 204 -14.33 2.69 -5.40
C LEU A 204 -14.46 1.24 -5.88
N GLY A 205 -13.97 0.31 -5.08
CA GLY A 205 -14.18 -1.13 -5.24
C GLY A 205 -15.60 -1.49 -4.84
N LEU A 206 -16.53 -1.38 -5.80
CA LEU A 206 -17.95 -1.70 -5.59
C LEU A 206 -18.14 -3.10 -5.01
N ASP A 207 -17.46 -4.11 -5.54
CA ASP A 207 -17.59 -5.49 -5.06
C ASP A 207 -17.16 -5.63 -3.59
N ARG A 208 -16.13 -4.89 -3.16
CA ARG A 208 -15.70 -4.89 -1.74
C ARG A 208 -16.73 -4.21 -0.85
N LEU A 209 -17.32 -3.11 -1.31
CA LEU A 209 -18.39 -2.44 -0.59
C LEU A 209 -19.58 -3.38 -0.39
N VAL A 210 -20.03 -4.05 -1.46
CA VAL A 210 -21.13 -5.04 -1.38
C VAL A 210 -20.75 -6.22 -0.49
N LEU A 211 -19.53 -6.73 -0.59
CA LEU A 211 -19.02 -7.80 0.30
C LEU A 211 -19.16 -7.45 1.77
N ILE A 212 -18.79 -6.23 2.15
CA ILE A 212 -18.88 -5.75 3.53
C ILE A 212 -20.34 -5.59 3.95
N LEU A 213 -21.18 -4.98 3.10
CA LEU A 213 -22.61 -4.79 3.38
C LEU A 213 -23.39 -6.09 3.50
N CYS A 214 -22.99 -7.13 2.77
CA CYS A 214 -23.59 -8.46 2.82
C CYS A 214 -22.93 -9.39 3.85
N GLU A 215 -21.96 -8.90 4.64
CA GLU A 215 -21.16 -9.70 5.57
C GLU A 215 -20.55 -10.97 4.95
N SER A 216 -20.22 -10.91 3.64
CA SER A 216 -19.67 -12.07 2.94
C SER A 216 -18.17 -12.25 3.23
N SER A 217 -17.72 -13.50 3.20
CA SER A 217 -16.32 -13.87 3.37
C SER A 217 -15.48 -13.80 2.08
N THR A 218 -16.12 -13.68 0.90
CA THR A 218 -15.43 -13.75 -0.39
C THR A 218 -16.13 -12.92 -1.47
N LEU A 219 -15.35 -12.27 -2.35
CA LEU A 219 -15.87 -11.49 -3.47
C LEU A 219 -16.71 -12.32 -4.45
N ARG A 220 -16.52 -13.65 -4.45
CA ARG A 220 -17.30 -14.56 -5.30
C ARG A 220 -18.78 -14.61 -4.94
N ASP A 221 -19.14 -14.37 -3.68
CA ASP A 221 -20.55 -14.46 -3.26
C ASP A 221 -21.36 -13.21 -3.65
N VAL A 222 -20.68 -12.12 -4.01
CA VAL A 222 -21.31 -10.84 -4.40
C VAL A 222 -21.26 -10.58 -5.90
N ILE A 223 -20.71 -11.52 -6.67
CA ILE A 223 -20.64 -11.48 -8.13
C ILE A 223 -21.49 -12.64 -8.66
N ALA A 224 -22.44 -12.37 -9.56
CA ALA A 224 -23.35 -13.39 -10.07
C ALA A 224 -22.64 -14.56 -10.79
N PHE A 225 -21.59 -14.26 -11.57
CA PHE A 225 -20.80 -15.24 -12.33
C PHE A 225 -19.29 -15.02 -12.11
N PRO A 226 -18.78 -15.36 -10.91
CA PRO A 226 -17.40 -15.08 -10.54
C PRO A 226 -16.44 -15.99 -11.31
N LYS A 227 -15.19 -15.53 -11.44
CA LYS A 227 -14.11 -16.33 -12.04
C LYS A 227 -13.32 -17.05 -10.95
N ASN A 228 -12.71 -18.18 -11.32
CA ASN A 228 -11.75 -18.87 -10.45
C ASN A 228 -10.42 -18.07 -10.39
N PRO A 229 -9.46 -18.45 -9.52
CA PRO A 229 -8.16 -17.77 -9.45
C PRO A 229 -7.35 -17.78 -10.76
N ASP A 230 -7.62 -18.75 -11.65
CA ASP A 230 -7.01 -18.84 -12.97
C ASP A 230 -7.72 -17.96 -14.03
N GLY A 231 -8.67 -17.12 -13.62
CA GLY A 231 -9.45 -16.25 -14.50
C GLY A 231 -10.53 -16.98 -15.32
N LYS A 232 -10.79 -18.25 -15.05
CA LYS A 232 -11.74 -19.07 -15.80
C LYS A 232 -13.15 -18.93 -15.27
N ASP A 233 -14.10 -18.88 -16.20
CA ASP A 233 -15.52 -19.06 -15.93
C ASP A 233 -15.86 -20.54 -16.03
N LEU A 234 -16.20 -21.17 -14.91
CA LEU A 234 -16.51 -22.60 -14.88
C LEU A 234 -17.92 -22.91 -15.40
N LEU A 235 -18.84 -21.95 -15.34
CA LEU A 235 -20.23 -22.13 -15.81
C LEU A 235 -20.28 -22.10 -17.33
N PHE A 236 -19.66 -21.08 -17.94
CA PHE A 236 -19.62 -20.89 -19.39
C PHE A 236 -18.41 -21.54 -20.06
N LYS A 237 -17.50 -22.14 -19.29
CA LYS A 237 -16.25 -22.75 -19.78
C LYS A 237 -15.39 -21.77 -20.59
N ALA A 238 -15.24 -20.55 -20.07
CA ALA A 238 -14.47 -19.49 -20.70
C ALA A 238 -13.12 -19.28 -19.96
N PRO A 239 -12.04 -18.87 -20.66
CA PRO A 239 -11.95 -18.73 -22.11
C PRO A 239 -11.99 -20.09 -22.83
N SER A 240 -12.41 -20.08 -24.09
CA SER A 240 -12.41 -21.24 -24.99
C SER A 240 -11.54 -20.95 -26.22
N LEU A 241 -11.12 -22.00 -26.92
CA LEU A 241 -10.46 -21.86 -28.22
C LEU A 241 -11.41 -21.21 -29.23
N GLU A 242 -10.87 -20.34 -30.07
CA GLU A 242 -11.60 -19.70 -31.17
C GLU A 242 -11.23 -20.34 -32.51
N SER A 243 -12.17 -20.33 -33.45
CA SER A 243 -12.00 -20.90 -34.79
C SER A 243 -10.90 -20.19 -35.60
N LYS A 244 -10.20 -20.95 -36.46
CA LYS A 244 -9.13 -20.40 -37.32
C LYS A 244 -9.69 -19.31 -38.25
N GLU A 245 -10.88 -19.52 -38.79
CA GLU A 245 -11.55 -18.59 -39.70
C GLU A 245 -11.78 -17.22 -39.05
N LYS A 246 -12.16 -17.18 -37.78
CA LYS A 246 -12.30 -15.91 -37.05
C LYS A 246 -10.96 -15.28 -36.69
N LEU A 247 -9.97 -16.09 -36.29
CA LEU A 247 -8.63 -15.56 -35.99
C LEU A 247 -8.00 -14.92 -37.23
N GLU A 248 -8.21 -15.50 -38.42
CA GLU A 248 -7.76 -14.96 -39.70
C GLU A 248 -8.35 -13.58 -40.02
N VAL A 249 -9.64 -13.35 -39.71
CA VAL A 249 -10.28 -12.03 -39.86
C VAL A 249 -9.57 -10.95 -39.04
N TYR A 250 -9.02 -11.31 -37.88
CA TYR A 250 -8.26 -10.40 -37.03
C TYR A 250 -6.74 -10.44 -37.28
N HIS A 251 -6.29 -11.15 -38.32
CA HIS A 251 -4.88 -11.38 -38.63
C HIS A 251 -4.10 -11.98 -37.43
N MET A 252 -4.76 -12.82 -36.64
CA MET A 252 -4.19 -13.49 -35.47
C MET A 252 -3.95 -14.98 -35.76
N LYS A 253 -2.98 -15.57 -35.06
CA LYS A 253 -2.71 -17.01 -35.07
C LYS A 253 -2.24 -17.46 -33.69
N CYS A 254 -2.67 -18.65 -33.25
CA CYS A 254 -2.09 -19.28 -32.07
C CYS A 254 -0.64 -19.71 -32.35
N ILE A 255 0.28 -19.29 -31.49
CA ILE A 255 1.72 -19.55 -31.65
C ILE A 255 2.07 -21.00 -31.27
N ASN A 256 1.32 -21.61 -30.35
CA ASN A 256 1.50 -23.00 -29.92
C ASN A 256 0.26 -23.82 -30.29
N GLU A 257 0.27 -24.43 -31.48
CA GLU A 257 -0.72 -25.45 -31.89
C GLU A 257 -0.23 -26.89 -31.60
N SER A 258 0.80 -27.06 -30.77
CA SER A 258 1.34 -28.38 -30.41
C SER A 258 0.84 -28.85 -29.04
N ASP A 259 0.00 -29.89 -29.11
CA ASP A 259 -0.68 -30.75 -28.12
C ASP A 259 -1.98 -30.25 -27.47
#